data_AF-A0A9E3JEJ8-F1
#
_entry.id   AF-A0A9E3JEJ8-F1
#
_cell.length_a   1.000
_cell.length_b   1.000
_cell.length_c   1.000
_cell.angle_alpha   90.00
_cell.angle_beta   90.00
_cell.angle_gamma   90.00
#
_symmetry.space_group_name_H-M   'P 1'
#
loop_
_entity.id
_entity.type
_entity.pdbx_description
1 polymer ?
#
loop_
_entity_poly.entity_id
_entity_poly.type
_entity_poly.pdbx_seq_one_letter_code
_entity_poly.pdbx_strand_id
1 'polypeptide(L)'
;SNIVVSQLFSLARPSGAPDRSAMPIAGDDAAAKAEVVELLDLLGYDAVDIGTLADSWRSEPGTPVYCKPYFGEVPTDVSLDKTMEWIFQAPGVPTPADRVRELTATVVRPAGDSFSIADWR
;
A
#
# COMPACT_ATOMS: atom_id res chain seq x y z
N SER A 1 -3.93 3.63 -5.44
CA SER A 1 -3.23 2.34 -5.60
C SER A 1 -1.99 2.36 -4.72
N ASN A 2 -1.68 1.29 -4.00
CA ASN A 2 -0.50 1.20 -3.11
C ASN A 2 0.66 0.40 -3.70
N ILE A 3 0.45 -0.29 -4.81
CA ILE A 3 1.48 -1.10 -5.47
C ILE A 3 1.46 -0.80 -6.97
N VAL A 4 2.57 -1.08 -7.65
CA VAL A 4 2.63 -1.04 -9.12
C VAL A 4 2.15 -2.36 -9.74
N VAL A 5 1.82 -2.36 -11.03
CA VAL A 5 1.24 -3.53 -11.70
C VAL A 5 2.14 -4.78 -11.66
N SER A 6 3.46 -4.62 -11.74
CA SER A 6 4.40 -5.73 -11.62
C SER A 6 4.32 -6.40 -10.25
N GLN A 7 4.12 -5.61 -9.20
CA GLN A 7 4.00 -6.07 -7.82
C GLN A 7 2.71 -6.83 -7.52
N LEU A 8 1.67 -6.63 -8.33
CA LEU A 8 0.43 -7.42 -8.23
C LEU A 8 0.71 -8.92 -8.37
N PHE A 9 1.69 -9.29 -9.18
CA PHE A 9 2.03 -10.69 -9.42
C PHE A 9 3.14 -11.18 -8.48
N SER A 10 4.16 -10.36 -8.20
CA SER A 10 5.31 -10.79 -7.39
C SER A 10 5.02 -10.85 -5.88
N LEU A 11 4.09 -10.02 -5.38
CA LEU A 11 3.70 -10.03 -3.96
C LEU A 11 2.55 -11.00 -3.64
N ALA A 12 1.87 -11.56 -4.65
CA ALA A 12 0.77 -12.48 -4.43
C ALA A 12 1.26 -13.75 -3.70
N ARG A 13 0.51 -14.17 -2.66
CA ARG A 13 0.80 -15.36 -1.87
C ARG A 13 -0.49 -16.12 -1.53
N PRO A 14 -0.45 -17.46 -1.43
CA PRO A 14 -1.61 -18.24 -0.99
C PRO A 14 -2.13 -17.78 0.38
N SER A 15 -3.42 -17.98 0.63
CA SER A 15 -4.05 -17.69 1.92
C SER A 15 -3.32 -18.41 3.07
N GLY A 16 -3.09 -17.70 4.17
CA GLY A 16 -2.36 -18.19 5.34
C GLY A 16 -0.83 -18.20 5.24
N ALA A 17 -0.25 -17.78 4.10
CA ALA A 17 1.21 -17.62 4.01
C ALA A 17 1.70 -16.51 4.98
N PRO A 18 2.81 -16.71 5.71
CA PRO A 18 3.29 -15.76 6.70
C PRO A 18 3.86 -14.46 6.10
N ASP A 19 4.16 -14.44 4.79
CA ASP A 19 4.72 -13.31 4.05
C ASP A 19 3.68 -12.63 3.13
N ARG A 20 2.39 -12.72 3.46
CA ARG A 20 1.34 -11.99 2.73
C ARG A 20 1.46 -10.48 2.94
N SER A 21 1.27 -9.75 1.85
CA SER A 21 1.06 -8.30 1.92
C SER A 21 -0.40 -8.01 2.22
N ALA A 22 -0.66 -6.99 3.05
CA ALA A 22 -1.99 -6.49 3.30
C ALA A 22 -2.26 -5.18 2.56
N MET A 23 -3.50 -4.94 2.16
CA MET A 23 -3.94 -3.71 1.49
C MET A 23 -4.93 -2.95 2.38
N PRO A 24 -4.78 -1.62 2.56
CA PRO A 24 -5.78 -0.83 3.26
C PRO A 24 -7.06 -0.73 2.40
N ILE A 25 -8.22 -0.88 3.04
CA ILE A 25 -9.54 -0.70 2.43
C ILE A 25 -10.38 0.27 3.29
N ALA A 26 -11.20 1.09 2.64
CA ALA A 26 -12.08 2.04 3.30
C ALA A 26 -13.42 2.09 2.56
N GLY A 27 -14.52 2.23 3.29
CA GLY A 27 -15.84 2.28 2.69
C GLY A 27 -16.98 2.26 3.71
N ASP A 28 -18.12 2.82 3.31
CA ASP A 28 -19.29 2.98 4.17
C ASP A 28 -20.24 1.77 4.13
N ASP A 29 -20.16 0.96 3.08
CA ASP A 29 -20.95 -0.26 2.91
C ASP A 29 -20.16 -1.48 3.41
N ALA A 30 -20.66 -2.13 4.45
CA ALA A 30 -20.03 -3.30 5.05
C ALA A 30 -20.04 -4.54 4.15
N ALA A 31 -21.10 -4.72 3.34
CA ALA A 31 -21.19 -5.84 2.40
C ALA A 31 -20.18 -5.66 1.26
N ALA A 32 -20.08 -4.45 0.71
CA ALA A 32 -19.07 -4.13 -0.30
C ALA A 32 -17.64 -4.33 0.24
N LYS A 33 -17.36 -3.93 1.49
CA LYS A 33 -16.06 -4.20 2.11
C LYS A 33 -15.78 -5.69 2.25
N ALA A 34 -16.78 -6.49 2.62
CA ALA A 34 -16.61 -7.95 2.70
C ALA A 34 -16.26 -8.56 1.33
N GLU A 35 -16.93 -8.15 0.26
CA GLU A 35 -16.60 -8.59 -1.11
C GLU A 35 -15.17 -8.22 -1.51
N VAL A 36 -14.70 -7.02 -1.14
CA VAL A 36 -13.32 -6.59 -1.40
C VAL A 36 -12.30 -7.42 -0.60
N VAL A 37 -12.62 -7.77 0.65
CA VAL A 37 -11.77 -8.66 1.47
C VAL A 37 -11.63 -10.03 0.79
N GLU A 38 -12.73 -10.62 0.32
CA GLU A 38 -12.72 -11.90 -0.39
C GLU A 38 -11.93 -11.82 -1.71
N LEU A 39 -12.09 -10.73 -2.46
CA LEU A 39 -11.34 -10.49 -3.68
C LEU A 39 -9.83 -10.38 -3.41
N LEU A 40 -9.43 -9.62 -2.39
CA LEU A 40 -8.03 -9.49 -2.01
C LEU A 40 -7.47 -10.85 -1.57
N ASP A 41 -8.23 -11.63 -0.80
CA ASP A 41 -7.80 -12.96 -0.39
C ASP A 41 -7.52 -13.86 -1.60
N LEU A 42 -8.44 -13.87 -2.57
CA LEU A 42 -8.30 -14.61 -3.83
C LEU A 42 -7.08 -14.16 -4.65
N LEU A 43 -6.80 -12.85 -4.67
CA LEU A 43 -5.64 -12.28 -5.35
C LEU A 43 -4.32 -12.51 -4.59
N GLY A 44 -4.39 -13.02 -3.37
CA GLY A 44 -3.22 -13.37 -2.56
C GLY A 44 -2.76 -12.28 -1.58
N TYR A 45 -3.68 -11.40 -1.17
CA TYR A 45 -3.43 -10.29 -0.25
C TYR A 45 -4.35 -10.35 0.96
N ASP A 46 -3.85 -9.90 2.11
CA ASP A 46 -4.71 -9.59 3.25
C ASP A 46 -5.36 -8.21 3.08
N ALA A 47 -6.39 -7.93 3.86
CA ALA A 47 -7.06 -6.63 3.90
C ALA A 47 -6.98 -6.03 5.30
N VAL A 48 -6.80 -4.71 5.36
CA VAL A 48 -6.91 -3.93 6.60
C VAL A 48 -7.99 -2.87 6.39
N ASP A 49 -9.12 -3.03 7.09
CA ASP A 49 -10.16 -2.02 7.13
C ASP A 49 -9.68 -0.81 7.94
N ILE A 50 -9.55 0.33 7.26
CA ILE A 50 -9.10 1.60 7.84
C ILE A 50 -10.27 2.55 8.11
N GLY A 51 -11.52 2.11 7.93
CA GLY A 51 -12.72 2.81 8.35
C GLY A 51 -13.68 3.16 7.21
N THR A 52 -14.26 4.36 7.32
CA THR A 52 -15.27 4.88 6.40
C THR A 52 -14.64 5.43 5.13
N LEU A 53 -15.44 5.74 4.11
CA LEU A 53 -14.92 6.42 2.92
C LEU A 53 -14.27 7.77 3.29
N ALA A 54 -14.79 8.46 4.32
CA ALA A 54 -14.19 9.69 4.83
C ALA A 54 -12.79 9.49 5.48
N ASP A 55 -12.41 8.25 5.81
CA ASP A 55 -11.11 7.85 6.33
C ASP A 55 -10.11 7.39 5.24
N SER A 56 -10.52 7.29 3.96
CA SER A 56 -9.68 6.79 2.86
C SER A 56 -8.34 7.51 2.72
N TRP A 57 -8.34 8.79 3.06
CA TRP A 57 -7.17 9.68 3.04
C TRP A 57 -5.97 9.16 3.83
N ARG A 58 -6.18 8.27 4.81
CA ARG A 58 -5.09 7.62 5.56
C ARG A 58 -4.19 6.76 4.67
N SER A 59 -4.62 6.48 3.43
CA SER A 59 -3.90 5.71 2.41
C SER A 59 -3.67 6.47 1.09
N GLU A 60 -3.80 7.79 1.11
CA GLU A 60 -3.61 8.65 -0.06
C GLU A 60 -2.17 9.20 -0.16
N PRO A 61 -1.77 9.79 -1.32
CA PRO A 61 -0.49 10.46 -1.46
C PRO A 61 -0.14 11.39 -0.29
N GLY A 62 1.11 11.34 0.16
CA GLY A 62 1.59 12.08 1.34
C GLY A 62 1.38 11.35 2.67
N THR A 63 0.79 10.15 2.68
CA THR A 63 0.68 9.32 3.88
C THR A 63 1.75 8.21 3.94
N PRO A 64 2.13 7.74 5.15
CA PRO A 64 3.19 6.73 5.30
C PRO A 64 2.89 5.38 4.66
N VAL A 65 1.62 4.99 4.57
CA VAL A 65 1.21 3.71 3.97
C VAL A 65 1.17 3.75 2.44
N TYR A 66 1.10 4.95 1.86
CA TYR A 66 0.97 5.12 0.42
C TYR A 66 2.25 4.72 -0.31
N CYS A 67 2.21 3.54 -0.92
CA CYS A 67 3.25 2.90 -1.74
C CYS A 67 4.59 2.55 -1.05
N LYS A 68 5.12 3.44 -0.22
CA LYS A 68 6.46 3.35 0.38
C LYS A 68 6.76 2.01 1.07
N PRO A 69 5.87 1.42 1.88
CA PRO A 69 6.15 0.15 2.56
C PRO A 69 6.39 -1.01 1.58
N TYR A 70 5.75 -0.96 0.41
CA TYR A 70 5.77 -2.04 -0.58
C TYR A 70 6.97 -1.96 -1.53
N PHE A 71 7.68 -0.83 -1.58
CA PHE A 71 8.83 -0.67 -2.47
C PHE A 71 10.12 -1.22 -1.88
N GLY A 72 10.27 -1.21 -0.55
CA GLY A 72 11.54 -1.57 0.10
C GLY A 72 12.55 -0.43 0.09
N GLU A 73 13.83 -0.77 -0.05
CA GLU A 73 14.93 0.20 -0.07
C GLU A 73 15.02 0.88 -1.44
N VAL A 74 14.38 2.05 -1.55
CA VAL A 74 14.41 2.87 -2.76
C VAL A 74 15.81 3.45 -2.96
N PRO A 75 16.44 3.31 -4.15
CA PRO A 75 17.75 3.88 -4.42
C PRO A 75 17.76 5.42 -4.33
N THR A 76 18.65 5.96 -3.49
CA THR A 76 18.77 7.41 -3.23
C THR A 76 19.87 8.09 -4.04
N ASP A 77 20.81 7.30 -4.58
CA ASP A 77 22.03 7.76 -5.27
C ASP A 77 21.89 7.82 -6.80
N VAL A 78 20.67 7.67 -7.32
CA VAL A 78 20.36 7.69 -8.76
C VAL A 78 19.43 8.86 -9.15
N SER A 79 19.29 9.15 -10.44
CA SER A 79 18.35 10.17 -10.92
C SER A 79 16.88 9.74 -10.71
N LEU A 80 15.94 10.69 -10.76
CA LEU A 80 14.52 10.39 -10.52
C LEU A 80 14.00 9.36 -11.53
N ASP A 81 14.37 9.51 -12.80
CA ASP A 81 13.99 8.57 -13.86
C ASP A 81 14.51 7.15 -13.56
N LYS A 82 15.73 7.03 -13.04
CA LYS A 82 16.30 5.75 -12.61
C LYS A 82 15.63 5.19 -11.36
N THR A 83 15.24 6.04 -10.42
CA THR A 83 14.39 5.63 -9.30
C THR A 83 13.05 5.08 -9.80
N MET A 84 12.42 5.74 -10.77
CA MET A 84 11.14 5.31 -11.33
C MET A 84 11.24 4.00 -12.11
N GLU A 85 12.26 3.87 -12.98
CA GLU A 85 12.57 2.61 -13.66
C GLU A 85 12.69 1.46 -12.65
N TRP A 86 13.40 1.70 -11.53
CA TRP A 86 13.53 0.71 -10.46
C TRP A 86 12.19 0.39 -9.78
N ILE A 87 11.40 1.40 -9.39
CA ILE A 87 10.09 1.20 -8.72
C ILE A 87 9.16 0.32 -9.55
N PHE A 88 9.12 0.52 -10.87
CA PHE A 88 8.25 -0.24 -11.76
C PHE A 88 8.72 -1.69 -12.00
N GLN A 89 9.99 -2.01 -11.74
CA GLN A 89 10.57 -3.33 -11.99
C GLN A 89 10.87 -4.13 -10.71
N ALA A 90 10.98 -3.45 -9.56
CA ALA A 90 11.27 -4.10 -8.29
C ALA A 90 10.14 -5.07 -7.88
N PRO A 91 10.47 -6.26 -7.34
CA PRO A 91 9.49 -7.27 -6.96
C PRO A 91 8.59 -6.83 -5.79
N GLY A 92 8.91 -5.71 -5.15
CA GLY A 92 8.25 -5.21 -3.94
C GLY A 92 8.69 -5.96 -2.68
N VAL A 93 8.25 -5.45 -1.53
CA VAL A 93 8.51 -6.03 -0.21
C VAL A 93 7.20 -6.40 0.46
N PRO A 94 7.06 -7.63 1.01
CA PRO A 94 5.91 -8.00 1.81
C PRO A 94 5.62 -7.01 2.93
N THR A 95 4.41 -6.45 2.94
CA THR A 95 3.96 -5.50 3.98
C THR A 95 2.83 -6.13 4.78
N PRO A 96 3.09 -6.69 5.97
CA PRO A 96 2.08 -7.42 6.73
C PRO A 96 0.99 -6.48 7.30
N ALA A 97 -0.16 -7.06 7.65
CA ALA A 97 -1.32 -6.32 8.14
C ALA A 97 -1.03 -5.42 9.34
N ASP A 98 -0.18 -5.87 10.28
CA ASP A 98 0.17 -5.06 11.45
C ASP A 98 0.97 -3.81 11.08
N ARG A 99 1.80 -3.88 10.03
CA ARG A 99 2.51 -2.71 9.52
C ARG A 99 1.54 -1.72 8.88
N VAL A 100 0.55 -2.21 8.12
CA VAL A 100 -0.49 -1.35 7.54
C VAL A 100 -1.32 -0.66 8.62
N ARG A 101 -1.73 -1.40 9.67
CA ARG A 101 -2.45 -0.84 10.83
C ARG A 101 -1.63 0.23 11.55
N GLU A 102 -0.35 -0.02 11.81
CA GLU A 102 0.55 0.93 12.46
C GLU A 102 0.61 2.26 11.67
N LEU A 103 0.85 2.17 10.36
CA LEU A 103 1.01 3.34 9.49
C LEU A 103 -0.27 4.16 9.32
N THR A 104 -1.44 3.53 9.48
CA THR A 104 -2.75 4.17 9.27
C THR A 104 -3.39 4.67 10.57
N ALA A 105 -3.01 4.12 11.73
CA ALA A 105 -3.60 4.48 13.01
C ALA A 105 -3.26 5.91 13.47
N THR A 106 -2.05 6.37 13.20
CA THR A 106 -1.50 7.63 13.78
C THR A 106 -1.26 8.74 12.75
N VAL A 107 -1.59 8.50 11.49
CA VAL A 107 -1.40 9.49 10.43
C VAL A 107 -2.29 10.72 10.65
N VAL A 108 -1.72 11.89 10.39
CA VAL A 108 -2.42 13.18 10.40
C VAL A 108 -2.65 13.61 8.96
N ARG A 109 -3.83 14.17 8.66
CA ARG A 109 -4.16 14.60 7.31
C ARG A 109 -3.13 15.64 6.83
N PRO A 110 -2.43 15.39 5.71
CA PRO A 110 -1.50 16.36 5.16
C PRO A 110 -2.21 17.69 4.87
N ALA A 111 -1.51 18.81 5.02
CA ALA A 111 -2.08 20.16 4.91
C ALA A 111 -2.49 20.58 3.47
N GLY A 112 -2.57 19.64 2.53
CA GLY A 112 -2.87 19.91 1.12
C GLY A 112 -1.66 20.26 0.25
N ASP A 113 -0.45 20.12 0.79
CA ASP A 113 0.78 20.28 -0.01
C ASP A 113 0.88 19.19 -1.09
N SER A 114 1.54 19.52 -2.20
CA SER A 114 1.73 18.57 -3.30
C SER A 114 2.67 17.44 -2.89
N PHE A 115 2.18 16.20 -2.92
CA PHE A 115 3.00 14.99 -2.80
C PHE A 115 4.09 14.95 -3.87
N SER A 116 5.33 14.64 -3.49
CA SER A 116 6.46 14.47 -4.41
C SER A 116 6.99 13.03 -4.35
N ILE A 117 7.29 12.45 -5.51
CA ILE A 117 7.98 11.16 -5.59
C ILE A 117 9.38 11.24 -4.94
N ALA A 118 9.97 12.43 -4.85
CA ALA A 118 11.23 12.62 -4.14
C ALA A 118 11.13 12.27 -2.64
N ASP A 119 9.94 12.29 -2.04
CA ASP A 119 9.69 11.97 -0.61
C ASP A 119 9.85 10.47 -0.31
N TRP A 120 10.01 9.65 -1.36
CA TRP A 120 10.28 8.22 -1.25
C TRP A 120 11.78 7.89 -1.19
N ARG A 121 12.66 8.86 -1.44
CA ARG A 121 14.10 8.77 -1.18
C ARG A 121 14.41 9.01 0.30
#